data_AF-A0A1Q7DMY9-F1
#
_entry.id   AF-A0A1Q7DMY9-F1
#
_cell.length_a   1.000
_cell.length_b   1.000
_cell.length_c   1.000
_cell.angle_alpha   90.00
_cell.angle_beta   90.00
_cell.angle_gamma   90.00
#
_symmetry.space_group_name_H-M   'P 1'
#
loop_
_entity.id
_entity.type
_entity.pdbx_description
1 polymer ?
#
loop_
_entity_poly.entity_id
_entity_poly.type
_entity_poly.pdbx_seq_one_letter_code
_entity_poly.pdbx_strand_id
1 'polypeptide(L)'
;MRADLDCPLRRGAWYEVRRLRPPEAVVDVIGERVSVPRSALEISTAPPRRWSVVPRPKNPARFPGVGEYAVCPNCRERVPLTERLALMECRRCKEISDVAWDEAYFTEE
;
A
#
# COMPACT_ATOMS: atom_id res chain seq x y z
N MET A 1 10.76 -10.80 -5.20
CA MET A 1 11.66 -9.66 -4.92
C MET A 1 10.93 -8.37 -5.26
N ARG A 2 10.26 -7.72 -4.29
CA ARG A 2 9.69 -6.39 -4.53
C ARG A 2 10.76 -5.38 -4.17
N ALA A 3 11.43 -4.88 -5.21
CA ALA A 3 12.54 -3.95 -5.07
C ALA A 3 12.13 -2.76 -4.19
N ASP A 4 13.01 -2.37 -3.28
CA ASP A 4 12.97 -1.07 -2.64
C ASP A 4 13.28 -0.05 -3.75
N LEU A 5 12.26 0.32 -4.53
CA LEU A 5 12.41 1.40 -5.50
C LEU A 5 12.63 2.69 -4.70
N ASP A 6 13.66 3.46 -5.07
CA ASP A 6 13.79 4.87 -4.74
C ASP A 6 12.69 5.67 -5.45
N CYS A 7 11.45 5.42 -5.04
CA CYS A 7 10.27 6.11 -5.52
C CYS A 7 9.48 6.63 -4.30
N PRO A 8 8.80 7.78 -4.43
CA PRO A 8 8.05 8.38 -3.33
C PRO A 8 6.77 7.59 -2.95
N LEU A 9 6.58 6.38 -3.50
CA LEU A 9 5.42 5.55 -3.21
C LEU A 9 5.54 4.89 -1.85
N ARG A 10 4.44 4.95 -1.09
CA ARG A 10 4.30 4.23 0.16
C ARG A 10 3.77 2.84 -0.16
N ARG A 11 4.45 1.81 0.31
CA ARG A 11 3.99 0.42 0.20
C ARG A 11 2.60 0.29 0.83
N GLY A 12 1.69 -0.41 0.14
CA GLY A 12 0.28 -0.57 0.55
C GLY A 12 -0.63 0.63 0.29
N ALA A 13 -0.10 1.79 -0.11
CA ALA A 13 -0.92 2.93 -0.49
C ALA A 13 -1.40 2.83 -1.94
N TRP A 14 -2.58 3.38 -2.19
CA TRP A 14 -3.18 3.48 -3.51
C TRP A 14 -2.95 4.87 -4.10
N TYR A 15 -2.74 4.90 -5.41
CA TYR A 15 -2.46 6.11 -6.17
C TYR A 15 -3.26 6.12 -7.46
N GLU A 16 -3.74 7.29 -7.86
CA GLU A 16 -4.46 7.43 -9.12
C GLU A 16 -3.48 7.27 -10.29
N VAL A 17 -3.80 6.37 -11.23
CA VAL A 17 -3.02 6.22 -12.45
C VAL A 17 -3.45 7.31 -13.44
N ARG A 18 -2.54 8.23 -13.75
CA ARG A 18 -2.75 9.30 -14.73
C ARG A 18 -2.43 8.86 -16.16
N ARG A 19 -1.45 7.96 -16.31
CA ARG A 19 -1.07 7.38 -17.61
C ARG A 19 -0.53 5.99 -17.41
N LEU A 20 -0.94 5.07 -18.28
CA LEU A 20 -0.52 3.68 -18.21
C LEU A 20 0.07 3.23 -19.55
N ARG A 21 1.39 3.03 -19.63
CA ARG A 21 2.07 2.59 -20.86
C ARG A 21 3.34 1.80 -20.54
N PRO A 22 3.45 0.52 -20.95
CA PRO A 22 4.66 -0.26 -20.72
C PRO A 22 5.93 0.47 -21.19
N PRO A 23 7.03 0.45 -20.41
CA PRO A 23 7.22 -0.31 -19.18
C PRO A 23 6.79 0.41 -17.87
N GLU A 24 6.24 1.63 -17.96
CA GLU A 24 6.00 2.50 -16.81
C GLU A 24 4.51 2.86 -16.59
N ALA A 25 4.21 3.36 -15.41
CA ALA A 25 2.95 4.03 -15.11
C ALA A 25 3.27 5.39 -14.49
N VAL A 26 2.48 6.40 -14.85
CA VAL A 26 2.51 7.71 -14.20
C VAL A 26 1.39 7.74 -13.19
N VAL A 27 1.75 7.91 -11.92
CA VAL A 27 0.81 7.96 -10.79
C VAL A 27 0.82 9.36 -10.17
N ASP A 28 -0.32 9.74 -9.58
CA ASP A 28 -0.47 10.99 -8.85
C ASP A 28 -0.07 10.81 -7.38
N VAL A 29 1.02 11.46 -6.98
CA VAL A 29 1.54 11.47 -5.61
C VAL A 29 1.36 12.86 -5.04
N ILE A 30 0.19 13.13 -4.45
CA ILE A 30 -0.10 14.43 -3.81
C ILE A 30 -0.02 15.57 -4.84
N GLY A 31 -0.61 15.35 -6.03
CA GLY A 31 -0.61 16.32 -7.13
C GLY A 31 0.65 16.28 -8.01
N GLU A 32 1.70 15.55 -7.61
CA GLU A 32 2.89 15.36 -8.42
C GLU A 32 2.75 14.12 -9.32
N ARG A 33 3.17 14.24 -10.58
CA ARG A 33 3.20 13.12 -11.53
C ARG A 33 4.50 12.36 -11.42
N VAL A 34 4.45 11.15 -10.88
CA VAL A 34 5.63 10.31 -10.66
C VAL A 34 5.60 9.12 -11.61
N SER A 35 6.67 8.93 -12.39
CA SER A 35 6.82 7.73 -13.22
C SER A 35 7.41 6.61 -12.39
N VAL A 36 6.79 5.44 -12.46
CA VAL A 36 7.25 4.22 -11.78
C VAL A 36 7.15 3.00 -12.70
N PRO A 37 8.04 2.00 -12.56
CA PRO A 37 7.90 0.72 -13.22
C PRO A 37 6.52 0.10 -13.00
N ARG A 38 5.85 -0.29 -14.08
CA ARG A 38 4.53 -0.94 -14.01
C ARG A 38 4.59 -2.23 -13.18
N SER A 39 5.72 -2.95 -13.24
CA SER A 39 5.96 -4.18 -12.49
C SER A 39 5.98 -4.00 -10.97
N ALA A 40 6.15 -2.77 -10.47
CA ALA A 40 6.08 -2.47 -9.04
C ALA A 40 4.65 -2.23 -8.54
N LEU A 41 3.68 -2.09 -9.44
CA LEU A 41 2.30 -1.73 -9.14
C LEU A 41 1.35 -2.90 -9.29
N GLU A 42 0.39 -2.96 -8.38
CA GLU A 42 -0.89 -3.62 -8.61
C GLU A 42 -1.86 -2.58 -9.19
N ILE A 43 -2.60 -2.95 -10.24
CA ILE A 43 -3.50 -2.02 -10.93
C ILE A 43 -4.93 -2.54 -10.82
N SER A 44 -5.78 -1.74 -10.20
CA SER A 44 -7.22 -1.98 -10.11
C SER A 44 -7.99 -0.87 -10.84
N THR A 45 -9.11 -1.22 -11.46
CA THR A 45 -10.07 -0.28 -12.05
C THR A 45 -11.10 0.21 -11.04
N ALA A 46 -11.18 -0.43 -9.87
CA ALA A 46 -12.06 -0.03 -8.78
C ALA A 46 -11.27 0.77 -7.72
N PRO A 47 -11.88 1.79 -7.09
CA PRO A 47 -11.24 2.50 -6.00
C PRO A 47 -10.97 1.54 -4.83
N PRO A 48 -9.89 1.74 -4.07
CA PRO A 48 -9.62 0.96 -2.87
C PRO A 48 -10.71 1.22 -1.84
N ARG A 49 -11.27 0.15 -1.28
CA ARG A 49 -12.31 0.22 -0.25
C ARG A 49 -11.92 -0.44 1.06
N ARG A 50 -10.74 -1.07 1.09
CA ARG A 50 -10.24 -1.83 2.24
C ARG A 50 -8.87 -1.34 2.63
N TRP A 51 -8.55 -1.48 3.91
CA TRP A 51 -7.19 -1.26 4.41
C TRP A 51 -6.25 -2.27 3.79
N SER A 52 -5.21 -1.79 3.14
CA SER A 52 -4.12 -2.65 2.67
C SER A 52 -3.22 -2.99 3.85
N VAL A 53 -2.87 -4.26 4.02
CA VAL A 53 -1.93 -4.69 5.05
C VAL A 53 -0.53 -4.78 4.46
N VAL A 54 0.45 -4.23 5.15
CA VAL A 54 1.86 -4.37 4.79
C VAL A 54 2.53 -5.28 5.81
N PRO A 55 2.93 -6.50 5.42
CA PRO A 55 3.57 -7.43 6.35
C PRO A 55 4.93 -6.91 6.80
N ARG A 56 5.42 -7.47 7.92
CA ARG A 56 6.79 -7.22 8.36
C ARG A 56 7.79 -7.54 7.24
N PRO A 57 8.88 -6.75 7.10
CA PRO A 57 9.91 -7.05 6.12
C PRO A 57 10.48 -8.46 6.31
N LYS A 58 10.71 -9.20 5.21
CA LYS A 58 11.32 -10.54 5.26
C LYS A 58 12.74 -10.54 5.87
N ASN A 59 13.45 -9.41 5.87
CA ASN A 59 14.76 -9.25 6.50
C ASN A 59 14.71 -8.24 7.66
N PRO A 60 14.31 -8.65 8.87
CA PRO A 60 14.18 -7.75 10.02
C PRO A 60 15.52 -7.17 10.50
N ALA A 61 16.65 -7.86 10.25
CA ALA A 61 17.97 -7.34 10.61
C ALA A 61 18.33 -6.06 9.84
N ARG A 62 17.88 -5.95 8.58
CA ARG A 62 18.02 -4.74 7.76
C ARG A 62 17.04 -3.63 8.16
N PHE A 63 15.93 -3.98 8.81
CA PHE A 63 14.84 -3.08 9.15
C PHE A 63 14.40 -3.24 10.62
N PRO A 64 15.29 -2.96 11.59
CA PRO A 64 14.98 -3.14 13.00
C PRO A 64 13.82 -2.23 13.42
N GLY A 65 12.86 -2.79 14.17
CA GLY A 65 11.69 -2.05 14.67
C GLY A 65 10.56 -1.84 13.65
N VAL A 66 10.69 -2.31 12.41
CA VAL A 66 9.62 -2.21 11.41
C VAL A 66 8.62 -3.35 11.59
N GLY A 67 7.45 -3.00 12.13
CA GLY A 67 6.31 -3.90 12.32
C GLY A 67 5.41 -4.04 11.10
N GLU A 68 4.40 -4.91 11.22
CA GLU A 68 3.26 -4.96 10.31
C GLU A 68 2.39 -3.71 10.52
N TYR A 69 1.85 -3.16 9.44
CA TYR A 69 0.99 -1.98 9.50
C TYR A 69 -0.07 -1.99 8.41
N ALA A 70 -1.17 -1.29 8.63
CA ALA A 70 -2.22 -1.09 7.66
C ALA A 70 -2.14 0.33 7.05
N VAL A 71 -2.62 0.46 5.82
CA VAL A 71 -2.71 1.74 5.10
C VAL A 71 -4.17 2.05 4.78
N CYS A 72 -4.64 3.23 5.22
CA CYS A 72 -6.00 3.66 4.99
C CYS A 72 -6.29 3.82 3.48
N PRO A 73 -7.38 3.24 2.94
CA PRO A 73 -7.69 3.33 1.51
C PRO A 73 -8.00 4.77 1.06
N ASN A 74 -8.51 5.61 1.96
CA ASN A 74 -8.91 6.98 1.64
C ASN A 74 -7.74 7.97 1.75
N CYS A 75 -7.15 8.10 2.94
CA CYS A 75 -6.15 9.15 3.20
C CYS A 75 -4.69 8.67 3.22
N ARG A 76 -4.44 7.36 3.05
CA ARG A 76 -3.09 6.74 3.06
C ARG A 76 -2.36 6.80 4.41
N GLU A 77 -3.09 7.05 5.50
CA GLU A 77 -2.55 7.04 6.86
C GLU A 77 -2.06 5.64 7.23
N ARG A 78 -0.91 5.57 7.92
CA ARG A 78 -0.32 4.30 8.36
C ARG A 78 -0.67 4.04 9.82
N VAL A 79 -1.17 2.85 10.10
CA VAL A 79 -1.51 2.44 11.46
C VAL A 79 -0.78 1.13 11.77
N PRO A 80 0.06 1.08 12.81
CA PRO A 80 0.65 -0.18 13.25
C PRO A 80 -0.44 -1.20 13.60
N LEU A 81 -0.25 -2.45 13.17
CA LEU A 81 -1.18 -3.52 13.49
C LEU A 81 -0.71 -4.29 14.71
N THR A 82 -1.52 -4.26 15.76
CA THR A 82 -1.33 -5.06 17.00
C THR A 82 -2.24 -6.28 17.04
N GLU A 83 -3.33 -6.26 16.26
CA GLU A 83 -4.37 -7.29 16.21
C GLU A 83 -4.93 -7.42 14.80
N ARG A 84 -5.51 -8.60 14.50
CA ARG A 84 -6.12 -8.88 13.20
C ARG A 84 -7.60 -8.52 13.18
N LEU A 85 -7.90 -7.22 13.15
CA LEU A 85 -9.28 -6.73 13.07
C LEU A 85 -9.86 -6.90 11.66
N ALA A 86 -11.12 -7.29 11.56
CA ALA A 86 -11.83 -7.33 10.28
C ALA A 86 -12.18 -5.92 9.77
N LEU A 87 -12.40 -4.97 10.67
CA LEU A 87 -12.87 -3.60 10.39
C LEU A 87 -12.04 -2.58 11.19
N MET A 88 -11.67 -1.46 10.59
CA MET A 88 -10.86 -0.41 11.23
C MET A 88 -11.35 1.00 10.88
N GLU A 89 -11.36 1.90 11.88
CA GLU A 89 -11.57 3.34 11.71
C GLU A 89 -10.23 4.07 11.53
N CYS A 90 -10.14 4.93 10.51
CA CYS A 90 -8.98 5.77 10.32
C CYS A 90 -8.98 6.95 11.29
N ARG A 91 -7.98 7.03 12.17
CA ARG A 91 -7.87 8.16 13.13
C ARG A 91 -7.77 9.53 12.46
N ARG A 92 -7.29 9.60 11.21
CA ARG A 92 -7.10 10.84 10.45
C ARG A 92 -8.34 11.28 9.68
N CYS A 93 -8.92 10.42 8.84
CA CYS A 93 -10.05 10.77 7.97
C CYS A 93 -11.40 10.21 8.44
N LYS A 94 -11.42 9.45 9.55
CA LYS A 94 -12.62 8.85 10.16
C LYS A 94 -13.36 7.82 9.31
N GLU A 95 -12.77 7.41 8.19
CA GLU A 95 -13.31 6.35 7.34
C GLU A 95 -13.26 5.00 8.07
N ILE A 96 -14.37 4.27 8.07
CA ILE A 96 -14.46 2.90 8.58
C ILE A 96 -14.50 1.96 7.38
N SER A 97 -13.58 0.99 7.34
CA SER A 97 -13.45 0.07 6.21
C SER A 97 -12.93 -1.29 6.65
N ASP A 98 -13.23 -2.32 5.84
CA ASP A 98 -12.70 -3.66 6.07
C ASP A 98 -11.18 -3.72 5.89
N VAL A 99 -10.54 -4.70 6.51
CA VAL A 99 -9.10 -4.94 6.40
C VAL A 99 -8.84 -6.13 5.48
N ALA A 100 -7.97 -5.91 4.50
CA ALA A 100 -7.73 -6.86 3.42
C ALA A 100 -6.69 -7.93 3.80
N TRP A 101 -7.03 -8.79 4.77
CA TRP A 101 -6.19 -9.92 5.20
C TRP A 101 -6.04 -11.03 4.15
N ASP A 102 -6.90 -11.01 3.14
CA ASP A 102 -7.03 -11.98 2.05
C ASP A 102 -6.23 -11.60 0.79
N GLU A 103 -5.54 -10.46 0.79
CA GLU A 103 -4.81 -10.03 -0.40
C GLU A 103 -3.60 -10.94 -0.72
N ALA A 104 -3.42 -11.23 -2.00
CA ALA A 104 -2.51 -12.27 -2.50
C ALA A 104 -1.02 -12.03 -2.19
N TYR A 105 -0.63 -10.83 -1.76
CA TYR A 105 0.76 -10.59 -1.33
C TYR A 105 1.14 -11.28 -0.02
N PHE A 106 0.18 -11.89 0.69
CA PHE A 106 0.45 -12.79 1.81
C PHE A 106 0.82 -14.21 1.38
N THR A 107 0.49 -14.61 0.16
CA THR A 107 0.63 -16.01 -0.31
C THR A 107 1.89 -16.26 -1.13
N GLU A 108 2.69 -15.24 -1.42
CA GLU A 108 4.02 -15.43 -2.03
C GLU A 108 5.07 -15.69 -0.93
N GLU A 109 5.13 -16.96 -0.51
CA GLU A 109 6.19 -17.57 0.32
C GLU A 109 7.60 -17.30 -0.24
#